data_AF-A0A5N8XF37-F1
#
_entry.id   AF-A0A5N8XF37-F1
#
_cell.length_a   1.000
_cell.length_b   1.000
_cell.length_c   1.000
_cell.angle_alpha   90.00
_cell.angle_beta   90.00
_cell.angle_gamma   90.00
#
_symmetry.space_group_name_H-M   'P 1'
#
loop_
_entity.id
_entity.type
_entity.pdbx_description
1 polymer ?
#
loop_
_entity_poly.entity_id
_entity_poly.type
_entity_poly.pdbx_seq_one_letter_code
_entity_poly.pdbx_strand_id
1 'polypeptide(L)'
;MTPTDPADTYTSQSPTGEVPDDTSSPSLTAAQLPTGYDSFDDPQGFRTAVPDGWDRDSVPSEYGMDVVNFRSPDGEQRIQVFEVAEATPQESFDLFLSPDTPKSDSFRQLGREDLSDGDFVGERLEYLVDSIRGEPDVGTWHVVDTRFAASDGTLYAVAVYGSDDDGRSDEIEMADTAVGWFCPPGGTCAG
;
A
#
# COMPACT_ATOMS: atom_id res chain seq x y z
N MET A 1 -84.67 -13.49 -22.77
CA MET A 1 -84.83 -13.04 -24.16
C MET A 1 -83.74 -11.99 -24.40
N THR A 2 -82.76 -12.30 -25.24
CA THR A 2 -81.93 -11.31 -25.97
C THR A 2 -82.83 -10.56 -26.99
N PRO A 3 -82.46 -9.41 -27.60
CA PRO A 3 -81.12 -8.85 -27.89
C PRO A 3 -81.02 -7.32 -27.57
N THR A 4 -79.88 -6.62 -27.68
CA THR A 4 -79.32 -6.03 -28.92
C THR A 4 -77.96 -5.38 -28.62
N ASP A 5 -77.03 -5.59 -29.55
CA ASP A 5 -75.73 -4.95 -29.81
C ASP A 5 -75.74 -4.60 -31.34
N PRO A 6 -74.85 -3.79 -31.98
CA PRO A 6 -73.70 -2.93 -31.58
C PRO A 6 -73.87 -1.46 -32.08
N ALA A 7 -72.93 -0.51 -32.12
CA ALA A 7 -71.46 -0.45 -32.09
C ALA A 7 -71.02 0.95 -31.58
N ASP A 8 -69.82 1.08 -31.01
CA ASP A 8 -68.74 1.87 -31.63
C ASP A 8 -67.44 1.83 -30.80
N THR A 9 -66.37 1.56 -31.52
CA THR A 9 -64.92 1.54 -31.20
C THR A 9 -64.42 2.69 -30.34
N TYR A 10 -63.50 2.43 -29.38
CA TYR A 10 -62.23 3.15 -29.21
C TYR A 10 -61.18 2.30 -28.44
N THR A 11 -60.15 1.88 -29.19
CA THR A 11 -58.71 1.76 -28.88
C THR A 11 -58.23 1.41 -27.46
N SER A 12 -57.63 0.22 -27.38
CA SER A 12 -56.67 -0.23 -26.37
C SER A 12 -55.36 0.57 -26.42
N GLN A 13 -54.80 0.92 -25.25
CA GLN A 13 -53.35 0.99 -25.02
C GLN A 13 -53.05 1.06 -23.52
N SER A 14 -52.46 -0.01 -23.01
CA SER A 14 -51.83 -0.11 -21.69
C SER A 14 -50.40 0.41 -21.81
N PRO A 15 -49.92 1.33 -20.95
CA PRO A 15 -48.49 1.59 -20.86
C PRO A 15 -47.88 0.60 -19.87
N THR A 16 -47.26 -0.45 -20.42
CA THR A 16 -46.21 -1.23 -19.75
C THR A 16 -45.12 -0.26 -19.31
N GLY A 17 -44.78 -0.29 -18.03
CA GLY A 17 -43.67 0.48 -17.48
C GLY A 17 -42.36 0.02 -18.08
N GLU A 18 -41.55 0.99 -18.51
CA GLU A 18 -40.13 0.79 -18.77
C GLU A 18 -39.40 1.82 -17.91
N VAL A 19 -38.75 1.31 -16.86
CA VAL A 19 -37.83 2.07 -16.00
C VAL A 19 -36.50 2.10 -16.76
N PRO A 20 -35.96 3.26 -17.16
CA PRO A 20 -34.56 3.31 -17.52
C PRO A 20 -33.76 3.37 -16.22
N ASP A 21 -33.33 2.21 -15.73
CA ASP A 21 -32.26 2.10 -14.74
C ASP A 21 -30.93 2.11 -15.51
N ASP A 22 -30.56 3.28 -16.01
CA ASP A 22 -29.17 3.57 -16.39
C ASP A 22 -28.55 4.30 -15.20
N THR A 23 -28.42 3.58 -14.09
CA THR A 23 -27.44 3.93 -13.06
C THR A 23 -26.06 3.69 -13.67
N SER A 24 -25.56 4.68 -14.40
CA SER A 24 -24.14 4.82 -14.70
C SER A 24 -23.41 4.89 -13.36
N SER A 25 -22.97 3.73 -12.87
CA SER A 25 -22.00 3.66 -11.79
C SER A 25 -20.77 4.43 -12.24
N PRO A 26 -20.26 5.41 -11.47
CA PRO A 26 -18.98 5.99 -11.80
C PRO A 26 -17.95 4.85 -11.74
N SER A 27 -17.42 4.45 -12.89
CA SER A 27 -16.20 3.66 -12.92
C SER A 27 -15.14 4.50 -12.21
N LEU A 28 -14.85 4.16 -10.96
CA LEU A 28 -13.63 4.59 -10.29
C LEU A 28 -12.52 4.18 -11.25
N THR A 29 -11.84 5.17 -11.84
CA THR A 29 -10.67 4.88 -12.65
C THR A 29 -9.72 4.13 -11.74
N ALA A 30 -9.51 2.84 -12.02
CA ALA A 30 -8.48 2.03 -11.39
C ALA A 30 -7.20 2.87 -11.33
N ALA A 31 -6.57 2.95 -10.15
CA ALA A 31 -5.26 3.56 -10.08
C ALA A 31 -4.35 2.76 -11.02
N GLN A 32 -3.52 3.42 -11.84
CA GLN A 32 -2.61 2.69 -12.72
C GLN A 32 -1.24 2.65 -12.04
N LEU A 33 -0.64 1.46 -11.97
CA LEU A 33 0.74 1.34 -11.52
C LEU A 33 1.71 2.08 -12.46
N PRO A 34 2.79 2.66 -11.91
CA PRO A 34 3.89 3.17 -12.73
C PRO A 34 4.49 2.08 -13.62
N THR A 35 5.14 2.49 -14.72
CA THR A 35 5.86 1.53 -15.57
C THR A 35 7.02 0.90 -14.81
N GLY A 36 7.19 -0.41 -14.93
CA GLY A 36 8.27 -1.15 -14.25
C GLY A 36 7.88 -1.68 -12.86
N TYR A 37 6.60 -1.59 -12.50
CA TYR A 37 6.05 -2.17 -11.28
C TYR A 37 4.94 -3.16 -11.62
N ASP A 38 4.95 -4.26 -10.87
CA ASP A 38 3.89 -5.26 -10.85
C ASP A 38 3.08 -5.14 -9.54
N SER A 39 1.78 -5.41 -9.64
CA SER A 39 0.94 -5.62 -8.46
C SER A 39 1.25 -7.01 -7.90
N PHE A 40 1.71 -7.06 -6.65
CA PHE A 40 2.08 -8.31 -6.00
C PHE A 40 1.11 -8.63 -4.85
N ASP A 41 0.32 -9.69 -5.00
CA ASP A 41 -0.48 -10.27 -3.92
C ASP A 41 0.39 -11.25 -3.11
N ASP A 42 0.77 -10.86 -1.88
CA ASP A 42 1.66 -11.66 -1.04
C ASP A 42 0.90 -12.79 -0.31
N PRO A 43 1.53 -13.95 -0.05
CA PRO A 43 0.95 -15.01 0.79
C PRO A 43 0.53 -14.57 2.20
N GLN A 44 1.06 -13.48 2.75
CA GLN A 44 0.58 -12.88 4.00
C GLN A 44 -0.78 -12.16 3.86
N GLY A 45 -1.32 -12.05 2.64
CA GLY A 45 -2.67 -11.57 2.35
C GLY A 45 -2.77 -10.10 1.96
N PHE A 46 -1.69 -9.33 2.09
CA PHE A 46 -1.64 -7.96 1.59
C PHE A 46 -1.29 -7.94 0.09
N ARG A 47 -1.56 -6.80 -0.55
CA ARG A 47 -1.10 -6.45 -1.89
C ARG A 47 -0.18 -5.25 -1.79
N THR A 48 0.88 -5.19 -2.59
CA THR A 48 1.71 -3.98 -2.75
C THR A 48 2.25 -3.88 -4.18
N ALA A 49 2.80 -2.73 -4.55
CA ALA A 49 3.55 -2.56 -5.79
C ALA A 49 5.01 -2.99 -5.55
N VAL A 50 5.56 -3.78 -6.46
CA VAL A 50 6.96 -4.22 -6.40
C VAL A 50 7.58 -4.02 -7.78
N PRO A 51 8.84 -3.53 -7.88
CA PRO A 51 9.48 -3.42 -9.17
C PRO A 51 9.64 -4.78 -9.86
N ASP A 52 9.58 -4.78 -11.19
CA ASP A 52 9.60 -6.00 -11.99
C ASP A 52 10.88 -6.83 -11.75
N GLY A 53 10.71 -8.14 -11.63
CA GLY A 53 11.83 -9.09 -11.54
C GLY A 53 12.54 -9.15 -10.19
N TRP A 54 11.96 -8.55 -9.14
CA TRP A 54 12.47 -8.65 -7.78
C TRP A 54 12.11 -9.98 -7.13
N ASP A 55 13.01 -10.47 -6.28
CA ASP A 55 12.85 -11.73 -5.54
C ASP A 55 12.18 -11.49 -4.19
N ARG A 56 11.29 -12.41 -3.79
CA ARG A 56 10.54 -12.34 -2.53
C ARG A 56 10.99 -13.41 -1.54
N ASP A 57 11.20 -13.02 -0.28
CA ASP A 57 11.41 -13.90 0.87
C ASP A 57 10.67 -13.37 2.11
N SER A 58 10.59 -14.19 3.16
CA SER A 58 10.07 -13.73 4.45
C SER A 58 10.76 -14.42 5.62
N VAL A 59 10.72 -13.75 6.77
CA VAL A 59 11.19 -14.28 8.04
C VAL A 59 10.06 -14.22 9.07
N PRO A 60 9.94 -15.22 9.97
CA PRO A 60 8.92 -15.21 11.01
C PRO A 60 9.00 -13.94 11.86
N SER A 61 7.85 -13.32 12.11
CA SER A 61 7.70 -12.22 13.05
C SER A 61 7.24 -12.72 14.42
N GLU A 62 7.57 -11.98 15.48
CA GLU A 62 6.99 -12.20 16.81
C GLU A 62 5.55 -11.66 16.91
N TYR A 63 5.18 -10.74 16.02
CA TYR A 63 3.88 -10.08 15.97
C TYR A 63 3.34 -10.04 14.55
N GLY A 64 2.04 -10.33 14.41
CA GLY A 64 1.36 -10.19 13.14
C GLY A 64 1.81 -11.18 12.07
N MET A 65 1.84 -10.72 10.83
CA MET A 65 2.37 -11.46 9.69
C MET A 65 3.89 -11.61 9.70
N ASP A 66 4.41 -12.55 8.93
CA ASP A 66 5.85 -12.64 8.66
C ASP A 66 6.38 -11.31 8.10
N VAL A 67 7.62 -10.96 8.44
CA VAL A 67 8.30 -9.82 7.81
C VAL A 67 8.66 -10.22 6.38
N VAL A 68 8.05 -9.56 5.40
CA VAL A 68 8.26 -9.84 3.98
C VAL A 68 9.34 -8.92 3.43
N ASN A 69 10.24 -9.47 2.62
CA ASN A 69 11.24 -8.70 1.89
C ASN A 69 11.10 -8.97 0.39
N PHE A 70 11.23 -7.91 -0.39
CA PHE A 70 11.45 -7.95 -1.83
C PHE A 70 12.83 -7.36 -2.11
N ARG A 71 13.65 -8.04 -2.91
CA ARG A 71 15.02 -7.61 -3.20
C ARG A 71 15.25 -7.46 -4.69
N SER A 72 16.01 -6.43 -5.05
CA SER A 72 16.50 -6.27 -6.41
C SER A 72 17.39 -7.47 -6.79
N PRO A 73 17.54 -7.79 -8.10
CA PRO A 73 18.38 -8.90 -8.55
C PRO A 73 19.86 -8.82 -8.11
N ASP A 74 20.38 -7.62 -7.86
CA ASP A 74 21.73 -7.38 -7.32
C ASP A 74 21.77 -7.30 -5.78
N GLY A 75 20.60 -7.24 -5.13
CA GLY A 75 20.45 -7.11 -3.68
C GLY A 75 20.78 -5.72 -3.14
N GLU A 76 21.08 -4.75 -4.00
CA GLU A 76 21.47 -3.40 -3.60
C GLU A 76 20.27 -2.55 -3.17
N GLN A 77 19.04 -2.99 -3.50
CA GLN A 77 17.80 -2.38 -3.05
C GLN A 77 16.86 -3.41 -2.44
N ARG A 78 16.03 -2.95 -1.50
CA ARG A 78 15.08 -3.81 -0.78
C ARG A 78 13.83 -3.05 -0.39
N ILE A 79 12.67 -3.70 -0.52
CA ILE A 79 11.41 -3.29 0.12
C ILE A 79 11.14 -4.28 1.24
N GLN A 80 10.87 -3.80 2.45
CA GLN A 80 10.45 -4.60 3.58
C GLN A 80 9.05 -4.19 4.02
N VAL A 81 8.18 -5.18 4.23
CA VAL A 81 6.80 -4.97 4.68
C VAL A 81 6.56 -5.77 5.96
N PHE A 82 6.04 -5.12 6.99
CA PHE A 82 5.73 -5.75 8.28
C PHE A 82 4.60 -5.05 9.03
N GLU A 83 3.97 -5.76 9.95
CA GLU A 83 3.01 -5.18 10.90
C GLU A 83 3.73 -4.51 12.07
N VAL A 84 3.17 -3.39 12.51
CA VAL A 84 3.69 -2.56 13.59
C VAL A 84 2.80 -2.75 14.82
N ALA A 85 3.41 -3.01 15.98
CA ALA A 85 2.68 -3.34 17.20
C ALA A 85 2.15 -2.11 17.95
N GLU A 86 2.74 -0.93 17.72
CA GLU A 86 2.30 0.31 18.36
C GLU A 86 0.96 0.80 17.80
N ALA A 87 0.28 1.66 18.55
CA ALA A 87 -1.07 2.10 18.21
C ALA A 87 -1.10 3.19 17.12
N THR A 88 0.00 3.91 16.90
CA THR A 88 0.10 4.98 15.90
C THR A 88 1.47 5.00 15.22
N PRO A 89 1.58 5.52 13.96
CA PRO A 89 2.87 5.70 13.29
C PRO A 89 3.87 6.51 14.14
N GLN A 90 3.38 7.59 14.76
CA GLN A 90 4.18 8.48 15.61
C GLN A 90 4.74 7.76 16.83
N GLU A 91 3.91 7.07 17.60
CA GLU A 91 4.37 6.31 18.77
C GLU A 91 5.39 5.25 18.37
N SER A 92 5.19 4.60 17.22
CA SER A 92 6.14 3.62 16.70
C SER A 92 7.51 4.24 16.40
N PHE A 93 7.55 5.38 15.72
CA PHE A 93 8.82 6.04 15.45
C PHE A 93 9.44 6.68 16.69
N ASP A 94 8.65 7.17 17.64
CA ASP A 94 9.14 7.66 18.93
C ASP A 94 9.82 6.55 19.72
N LEU A 95 9.24 5.35 19.74
CA LEU A 95 9.88 4.17 20.30
C LEU A 95 11.16 3.81 19.54
N PHE A 96 11.12 3.77 18.21
CA PHE A 96 12.30 3.46 17.38
C PHE A 96 13.47 4.42 17.61
N LEU A 97 13.20 5.73 17.71
CA LEU A 97 14.20 6.77 17.95
C LEU A 97 14.62 6.89 19.42
N SER A 98 13.89 6.27 20.35
CA SER A 98 14.24 6.31 21.77
C SER A 98 15.63 5.74 22.06
N PRO A 99 16.30 6.16 23.14
CA PRO A 99 17.60 5.60 23.55
C PRO A 99 17.53 4.12 23.92
N ASP A 100 16.35 3.61 24.28
CA ASP A 100 16.15 2.23 24.73
C ASP A 100 16.08 1.23 23.57
N THR A 101 15.80 1.71 22.35
CA THR A 101 15.81 0.89 21.14
C THR A 101 17.22 0.81 20.57
N PRO A 102 17.85 -0.38 20.52
CA PRO A 102 19.17 -0.55 19.94
C PRO A 102 19.18 -0.14 18.46
N LYS A 103 20.17 0.66 18.08
CA LYS A 103 20.43 1.10 16.71
C LYS A 103 21.89 0.89 16.38
N SER A 104 22.24 0.90 15.09
CA SER A 104 23.64 0.94 14.67
C SER A 104 24.31 2.21 15.21
N ASP A 105 25.59 2.13 15.58
CA ASP A 105 26.39 3.31 15.95
C ASP A 105 26.51 4.32 14.80
N SER A 106 26.34 3.86 13.55
CA SER A 106 26.31 4.69 12.35
C SER A 106 24.95 5.31 12.03
N PHE A 107 23.91 5.00 12.83
CA PHE A 107 22.57 5.52 12.58
C PHE A 107 22.56 7.05 12.55
N ARG A 108 22.07 7.61 11.45
CA ARG A 108 21.89 9.06 11.29
C ARG A 108 20.52 9.37 10.73
N GLN A 109 19.65 9.93 11.55
CA GLN A 109 18.38 10.47 11.09
C GLN A 109 18.59 11.64 10.12
N LEU A 110 17.86 11.63 9.01
CA LEU A 110 17.83 12.73 8.04
C LEU A 110 16.61 13.61 8.24
N GLY A 111 15.43 13.01 8.43
CA GLY A 111 14.18 13.74 8.51
C GLY A 111 13.03 12.86 8.96
N ARG A 112 11.94 13.52 9.35
CA ARG A 112 10.67 12.90 9.70
C ARG A 112 9.56 13.75 9.11
N GLU A 113 8.59 13.12 8.48
CA GLU A 113 7.51 13.77 7.75
C GLU A 113 6.17 13.15 8.15
N ASP A 114 5.20 14.00 8.49
CA ASP A 114 3.81 13.58 8.65
C ASP A 114 3.18 13.49 7.27
N LEU A 115 2.72 12.29 6.91
CA LEU A 115 2.08 12.01 5.63
C LEU A 115 0.55 12.01 5.74
N SER A 116 0.01 12.34 6.92
CA SER A 116 -1.43 12.26 7.16
C SER A 116 -2.19 13.29 6.31
N ASP A 117 -3.10 12.80 5.47
CA ASP A 117 -3.98 13.61 4.63
C ASP A 117 -5.33 12.91 4.46
N GLY A 118 -6.42 13.62 4.76
CA GLY A 118 -7.77 13.07 4.76
C GLY A 118 -7.92 11.88 5.71
N ASP A 119 -8.29 10.71 5.15
CA ASP A 119 -8.46 9.46 5.90
C ASP A 119 -7.15 8.64 6.01
N PHE A 120 -6.09 9.05 5.31
CA PHE A 120 -4.78 8.42 5.42
C PHE A 120 -4.04 8.96 6.64
N VAL A 121 -3.58 8.05 7.50
CA VAL A 121 -2.76 8.38 8.69
C VAL A 121 -1.42 7.68 8.54
N GLY A 122 -0.35 8.45 8.40
CA GLY A 122 0.97 7.90 8.17
C GLY A 122 2.09 8.87 8.51
N GLU A 123 3.27 8.32 8.72
CA GLU A 123 4.49 9.06 9.00
C GLU A 123 5.66 8.40 8.28
N ARG A 124 6.63 9.20 7.87
CA ARG A 124 7.87 8.75 7.23
C ARG A 124 9.07 9.17 8.04
N LEU A 125 10.02 8.26 8.18
CA LEU A 125 11.35 8.51 8.72
C LEU A 125 12.38 8.19 7.65
N GLU A 126 13.24 9.16 7.37
CA GLU A 126 14.43 8.96 6.55
C GLU A 126 15.68 8.90 7.42
N TYR A 127 16.53 7.91 7.19
CA TYR A 127 17.77 7.76 7.92
C TYR A 127 18.83 7.02 7.13
N LEU A 128 20.07 7.09 7.63
CA LEU A 128 21.22 6.41 7.06
C LEU A 128 21.83 5.41 8.05
N VAL A 129 22.42 4.35 7.51
CA VAL A 129 23.27 3.40 8.23
C VAL A 129 24.40 2.88 7.35
N ASP A 130 25.63 2.84 7.86
CA ASP A 130 26.80 2.40 7.07
C ASP A 130 26.79 0.92 6.67
N SER A 131 26.02 0.08 7.37
CA SER A 131 25.91 -1.35 7.03
C SER A 131 24.67 -1.96 7.65
N ILE A 132 24.11 -2.97 6.97
CA ILE A 132 23.00 -3.78 7.46
C ILE A 132 23.46 -5.24 7.45
N ARG A 133 23.26 -5.93 8.58
CA ARG A 133 23.69 -7.33 8.70
C ARG A 133 22.94 -8.20 7.69
N GLY A 134 23.71 -8.89 6.84
CA GLY A 134 23.15 -9.83 5.86
C GLY A 134 22.85 -9.21 4.50
N GLU A 135 23.02 -7.90 4.36
CA GLU A 135 22.89 -7.18 3.09
C GLU A 135 24.27 -6.99 2.43
N PRO A 136 24.34 -6.76 1.12
CA PRO A 136 25.59 -6.44 0.43
C PRO A 136 26.22 -5.13 0.92
N ASP A 137 27.50 -4.95 0.61
CA ASP A 137 28.21 -3.71 0.86
C ASP A 137 27.97 -2.74 -0.30
N VAL A 138 26.99 -1.85 -0.11
CA VAL A 138 26.63 -0.77 -1.06
C VAL A 138 27.12 0.60 -0.59
N GLY A 139 28.03 0.63 0.40
CA GLY A 139 28.38 1.83 1.13
C GLY A 139 27.32 2.20 2.17
N THR A 140 26.98 3.48 2.24
CA THR A 140 25.96 3.95 3.19
C THR A 140 24.58 3.59 2.65
N TRP A 141 23.75 2.96 3.46
CA TRP A 141 22.35 2.72 3.12
C TRP A 141 21.53 3.96 3.40
N HIS A 142 20.70 4.38 2.45
CA HIS A 142 19.56 5.26 2.69
C HIS A 142 18.31 4.40 2.92
N VAL A 143 17.53 4.80 3.92
CA VAL A 143 16.31 4.09 4.29
C VAL A 143 15.15 5.06 4.40
N VAL A 144 14.08 4.75 3.67
CA VAL A 144 12.78 5.40 3.75
C VAL A 144 11.82 4.44 4.45
N ASP A 145 11.62 4.62 5.75
CA ASP A 145 10.66 3.84 6.56
C ASP A 145 9.34 4.62 6.63
N THR A 146 8.27 4.07 6.05
CA THR A 146 6.94 4.66 6.07
C THR A 146 6.01 3.78 6.89
N ARG A 147 5.42 4.33 7.96
CA ARG A 147 4.46 3.63 8.84
C ARG A 147 3.09 4.27 8.70
N PHE A 148 2.06 3.46 8.53
CA PHE A 148 0.72 3.96 8.23
C PHE A 148 -0.38 3.01 8.69
N ALA A 149 -1.54 3.57 9.01
CA ALA A 149 -2.74 2.80 9.33
C ALA A 149 -3.42 2.38 8.02
N ALA A 150 -3.59 1.07 7.83
CA ALA A 150 -4.32 0.56 6.68
C ALA A 150 -5.84 0.47 6.97
N SER A 151 -6.63 0.18 5.93
CA SER A 151 -8.10 0.18 6.00
C SER A 151 -8.68 -0.90 6.91
N ASP A 152 -7.90 -1.92 7.28
CA ASP A 152 -8.28 -2.96 8.24
C ASP A 152 -8.08 -2.53 9.70
N GLY A 153 -7.50 -1.34 9.93
CA GLY A 153 -7.19 -0.81 11.25
C GLY A 153 -5.86 -1.30 11.82
N THR A 154 -5.11 -2.11 11.08
CA THR A 154 -3.77 -2.56 11.46
C THR A 154 -2.74 -1.52 11.00
N LEU A 155 -1.68 -1.36 11.79
CA LEU A 155 -0.56 -0.49 11.45
C LEU A 155 0.49 -1.31 10.69
N TYR A 156 0.89 -0.81 9.52
CA TYR A 156 1.90 -1.43 8.67
C TYR A 156 3.10 -0.51 8.50
N ALA A 157 4.25 -1.10 8.21
CA ALA A 157 5.45 -0.43 7.77
C ALA A 157 5.85 -0.93 6.39
N VAL A 158 6.23 0.01 5.52
CA VAL A 158 6.96 -0.24 4.28
C VAL A 158 8.28 0.51 4.38
N ALA A 159 9.38 -0.22 4.51
CA ALA A 159 10.73 0.32 4.56
C ALA A 159 11.47 0.01 3.27
N VAL A 160 11.92 1.04 2.56
CA VAL A 160 12.72 0.91 1.34
C VAL A 160 14.17 1.25 1.65
N TYR A 161 15.08 0.42 1.14
CA TYR A 161 16.51 0.49 1.34
C TYR A 161 17.20 0.60 -0.02
N GLY A 162 18.18 1.49 -0.13
CA GLY A 162 19.05 1.61 -1.28
C GLY A 162 20.34 2.36 -0.92
N SER A 163 21.12 2.74 -1.93
CA SER A 163 22.44 3.34 -1.73
C SER A 163 22.34 4.84 -1.54
N ASP A 164 23.05 5.40 -0.56
CA ASP A 164 23.12 6.85 -0.36
C ASP A 164 23.76 7.59 -1.56
N ASP A 165 24.57 6.89 -2.35
CA ASP A 165 25.46 7.46 -3.36
C ASP A 165 24.78 7.74 -4.71
N ASP A 166 23.56 7.21 -4.95
CA ASP A 166 22.81 7.39 -6.21
C ASP A 166 21.88 8.61 -6.24
N GLY A 167 21.63 9.23 -5.08
CA GLY A 167 20.85 10.46 -4.95
C GLY A 167 19.54 10.34 -4.17
N ARG A 168 19.17 9.15 -3.66
CA ARG A 168 18.06 8.89 -2.72
C ARG A 168 16.63 9.02 -3.25
N SER A 169 16.47 9.50 -4.49
CA SER A 169 15.14 9.82 -5.02
C SER A 169 14.34 8.57 -5.35
N ASP A 170 15.00 7.51 -5.77
CA ASP A 170 14.37 6.26 -6.16
C ASP A 170 13.80 5.51 -4.97
N GLU A 171 14.42 5.54 -3.78
CA GLU A 171 13.83 4.93 -2.58
C GLU A 171 12.56 5.66 -2.14
N ILE A 172 12.52 6.99 -2.29
CA ILE A 172 11.33 7.79 -1.96
C ILE A 172 10.20 7.45 -2.94
N GLU A 173 10.47 7.48 -4.25
CA GLU A 173 9.48 7.14 -5.28
C GLU A 173 8.97 5.69 -5.14
N MET A 174 9.86 4.77 -4.78
CA MET A 174 9.52 3.36 -4.54
C MET A 174 8.68 3.20 -3.28
N ALA A 175 9.00 3.89 -2.19
CA ALA A 175 8.21 3.87 -0.97
C ALA A 175 6.80 4.44 -1.21
N ASP A 176 6.69 5.58 -1.92
CA ASP A 176 5.41 6.18 -2.30
C ASP A 176 4.57 5.23 -3.16
N THR A 177 5.20 4.57 -4.13
CA THR A 177 4.53 3.62 -5.03
C THR A 177 4.03 2.38 -4.28
N ALA A 178 4.87 1.79 -3.41
CA ALA A 178 4.51 0.63 -2.61
C ALA A 178 3.38 0.95 -1.61
N VAL A 179 3.49 2.05 -0.86
CA VAL A 179 2.47 2.48 0.10
C VAL A 179 1.17 2.86 -0.60
N GLY A 180 1.24 3.59 -1.72
CA GLY A 180 0.07 4.02 -2.48
C GLY A 180 -0.72 2.86 -3.11
N TRP A 181 -0.05 1.75 -3.41
CA TRP A 181 -0.70 0.54 -3.93
C TRP A 181 -1.10 -0.46 -2.83
N PHE A 182 -0.69 -0.21 -1.59
CA PHE A 182 -0.87 -1.16 -0.50
C PHE A 182 -2.35 -1.46 -0.26
N CYS A 183 -2.68 -2.74 -0.14
CA CYS A 183 -3.97 -3.20 0.34
C CYS A 183 -3.77 -4.20 1.47
N PRO A 184 -4.35 -3.97 2.66
CA PRO A 184 -4.15 -4.89 3.79
C PRO A 184 -4.87 -6.22 3.56
N PRO A 185 -4.53 -7.27 4.33
CA PRO A 185 -5.22 -8.54 4.32
C PRO A 185 -6.73 -8.42 4.48
N GLY A 186 -7.48 -8.96 3.51
CA GLY A 186 -8.94 -8.89 3.50
C GLY A 186 -9.52 -7.48 3.24
N GLY A 187 -8.68 -6.48 2.96
CA GLY A 187 -9.09 -5.15 2.56
C GLY A 187 -9.77 -5.13 1.19
N THR A 188 -10.66 -4.16 0.99
CA THR A 188 -11.21 -3.86 -0.34
C THR A 188 -10.57 -2.56 -0.82
N CYS A 189 -9.62 -2.66 -1.73
CA CYS A 189 -8.92 -1.50 -2.28
C CYS A 189 -9.23 -1.37 -3.77
N ALA A 190 -9.19 -0.15 -4.29
CA ALA A 190 -9.09 0.03 -5.72
C ALA A 190 -7.80 -0.66 -6.21
N GLY A 191 -7.91 -1.45 -7.26
CA GLY A 191 -6.77 -1.92 -8.05
C GLY A 191 -6.76 -1.22 -9.39
#